data_AF-A0A1S6QIP3-F1
#
_entry.id   AF-A0A1S6QIP3-F1
#
_cell.length_a   1.000
_cell.length_b   1.000
_cell.length_c   1.000
_cell.angle_alpha   90.00
_cell.angle_beta   90.00
_cell.angle_gamma   90.00
#
_symmetry.space_group_name_H-M   'P 1'
#
loop_
_entity.id
_entity.type
_entity.pdbx_description
1 polymer ?
#
loop_
_entity_poly.entity_id
_entity_poly.type
_entity_poly.pdbx_seq_one_letter_code
_entity_poly.pdbx_strand_id
1 'polypeptide(L)'
;MEVFTKEALLIDILDTICTKLNIHSSAFVFLSRSYSDNEIQSLYSYFVRIEHSKKSLSTDEVISKIQEIKPDTSSQTAEATIHELIAAFQDEERFPWIISQLKL
;
A
#
# COMPACT_ATOMS: atom_id res chain seq x y z
N MET A 1 -28.93 10.34 -12.03
CA MET A 1 -29.23 9.27 -13.01
C MET A 1 -27.93 8.52 -13.18
N GLU A 2 -27.81 7.35 -12.56
CA GLU A 2 -26.60 6.53 -12.68
C GLU A 2 -26.45 6.14 -14.15
N VAL A 3 -25.37 6.62 -14.77
CA VAL A 3 -25.03 6.20 -16.13
C VAL A 3 -24.36 4.85 -15.95
N PHE A 4 -25.10 3.77 -16.23
CA PHE A 4 -24.58 2.40 -16.31
C PHE A 4 -23.63 2.28 -17.50
N THR A 5 -22.44 2.87 -17.39
CA THR A 5 -21.37 2.63 -18.34
C THR A 5 -20.76 1.26 -18.08
N LYS A 6 -20.21 0.65 -19.12
CA LYS A 6 -19.44 -0.59 -18.99
C LYS A 6 -18.32 -0.45 -17.95
N GLU A 7 -17.69 0.73 -17.87
CA GLU A 7 -16.64 1.05 -16.91
C GLU A 7 -17.17 1.07 -15.48
N ALA A 8 -18.31 1.73 -15.22
CA ALA A 8 -18.93 1.75 -13.89
C ALA A 8 -19.30 0.34 -13.41
N LEU A 9 -19.89 -0.49 -14.29
CA LEU A 9 -20.21 -1.88 -13.99
C LEU A 9 -18.96 -2.73 -13.70
N LEU A 10 -17.84 -2.47 -14.38
CA LEU A 10 -16.58 -3.18 -14.12
C LEU A 10 -15.99 -2.81 -12.76
N ILE A 11 -16.05 -1.53 -12.39
CA ILE A 11 -15.61 -1.06 -11.06
C ILE A 11 -16.47 -1.70 -9.98
N ASP A 12 -17.80 -1.69 -10.12
CA ASP A 12 -18.72 -2.32 -9.16
C ASP A 12 -18.43 -3.82 -8.95
N ILE A 13 -18.14 -4.54 -10.04
CA ILE A 13 -17.78 -5.97 -9.96
C ILE A 13 -16.45 -6.15 -9.22
N LEU A 14 -15.44 -5.33 -9.53
CA LEU A 14 -14.13 -5.40 -8.88
C LEU A 14 -14.24 -5.09 -7.39
N ASP A 15 -14.96 -4.04 -7.02
CA ASP A 15 -15.19 -3.65 -5.62
C ASP A 15 -15.94 -4.75 -4.85
N THR A 16 -16.94 -5.37 -5.50
CA THR A 16 -17.67 -6.50 -4.92
C THR A 16 -16.76 -7.70 -4.67
N ILE A 17 -15.87 -8.02 -5.62
CA ILE A 17 -14.91 -9.12 -5.47
C ILE A 17 -13.92 -8.81 -4.36
N CYS A 18 -13.37 -7.59 -4.33
CA CYS A 18 -12.42 -7.16 -3.30
C CYS A 18 -13.04 -7.22 -1.92
N THR A 19 -14.27 -6.72 -1.77
CA THR A 19 -15.03 -6.77 -0.52
C THR A 19 -15.27 -8.22 -0.06
N LYS A 20 -15.71 -9.10 -0.97
CA LYS A 20 -15.97 -10.51 -0.65
C LYS A 20 -14.72 -11.29 -0.26
N LEU A 21 -13.59 -10.95 -0.87
CA LEU A 21 -12.29 -11.58 -0.61
C LEU A 21 -11.51 -10.88 0.50
N ASN A 22 -12.05 -9.80 1.08
CA ASN A 22 -11.36 -8.93 2.03
C ASN A 22 -9.98 -8.47 1.52
N ILE A 23 -9.91 -8.16 0.22
CA ILE A 23 -8.73 -7.62 -0.45
C ILE A 23 -8.74 -6.11 -0.28
N HIS A 24 -7.70 -5.63 0.37
CA HIS A 24 -7.44 -4.22 0.59
C HIS A 24 -6.79 -3.58 -0.65
N SER A 25 -7.03 -2.30 -0.92
CA SER A 25 -6.47 -1.58 -2.07
C SER A 25 -4.93 -1.62 -2.15
N SER A 26 -4.27 -1.65 -0.99
CA SER A 26 -2.83 -1.83 -0.80
C SER A 26 -2.33 -3.16 -1.36
N ALA A 27 -3.19 -4.18 -1.46
CA ALA A 27 -2.86 -5.44 -2.12
C ALA A 27 -2.51 -5.25 -3.61
N PHE A 28 -3.17 -4.32 -4.30
CA PHE A 28 -2.87 -4.04 -5.71
C PHE A 28 -1.47 -3.45 -5.90
N VAL A 29 -0.97 -2.69 -4.92
CA VAL A 29 0.40 -2.16 -4.94
C VAL A 29 1.42 -3.31 -4.87
N PHE A 30 1.16 -4.33 -4.05
CA PHE A 30 2.01 -5.51 -3.97
C PHE A 30 1.94 -6.39 -5.23
N LEU A 31 0.73 -6.60 -5.74
CA LEU A 31 0.49 -7.41 -6.95
C LEU A 31 1.13 -6.80 -8.20
N SER A 32 1.04 -5.48 -8.37
CA SER A 32 1.62 -4.77 -9.53
C SER A 32 3.15 -4.82 -9.59
N ARG A 33 3.80 -5.13 -8.46
CA ARG A 33 5.26 -5.12 -8.31
C ARG A 33 5.86 -6.50 -8.00
N SER A 34 5.06 -7.55 -8.12
CA SER A 34 5.49 -8.95 -7.96
C SER A 34 6.18 -9.23 -6.62
N TYR A 35 5.67 -8.66 -5.52
CA TYR A 35 6.14 -9.01 -4.18
C TYR A 35 5.77 -10.47 -3.85
N SER A 36 6.72 -11.21 -3.30
CA SER A 36 6.50 -12.52 -2.71
C SER A 36 5.83 -12.41 -1.33
N ASP A 37 5.21 -13.49 -0.88
CA ASP A 37 4.52 -13.54 0.42
C ASP A 37 5.43 -13.09 1.58
N ASN A 38 6.69 -13.51 1.59
CA ASN A 38 7.66 -13.15 2.62
C ASN A 38 7.99 -11.64 2.60
N GLU A 39 8.10 -11.04 1.42
CA GLU A 39 8.38 -9.61 1.29
C GLU A 39 7.16 -8.78 1.74
N ILE A 40 5.95 -9.19 1.36
CA ILE A 40 4.69 -8.57 1.81
C ILE A 40 4.60 -8.63 3.34
N GLN A 41 4.79 -9.82 3.93
CA GLN A 41 4.74 -10.01 5.38
C GLN A 41 5.78 -9.16 6.11
N SER A 42 7.00 -9.08 5.57
CA SER A 42 8.08 -8.30 6.16
C SER A 42 7.77 -6.80 6.16
N LEU A 43 7.23 -6.29 5.05
CA LEU A 43 6.89 -4.88 4.93
C LEU A 43 5.67 -4.52 5.80
N TYR A 44 4.65 -5.37 5.82
CA TYR A 44 3.51 -5.18 6.71
C TYR A 44 3.91 -5.20 8.19
N SER A 45 4.74 -6.16 8.59
CA SER A 45 5.26 -6.26 9.96
C SER A 45 6.05 -5.01 10.35
N TYR A 46 6.82 -4.46 9.40
CA TYR A 46 7.52 -3.20 9.58
C TYR A 46 6.55 -2.04 9.82
N PHE A 47 5.52 -1.86 8.99
CA PHE A 47 4.54 -0.79 9.17
C PHE A 47 3.75 -0.92 10.48
N VAL A 48 3.27 -2.14 10.81
CA VAL A 48 2.59 -2.41 12.08
C VAL A 48 3.46 -2.03 13.27
N ARG A 49 4.76 -2.35 13.23
CA ARG A 49 5.68 -2.00 14.31
C ARG A 49 5.86 -0.49 14.44
N ILE A 50 6.01 0.23 13.32
CA ILE A 50 6.14 1.69 13.35
C ILE A 50 4.86 2.35 13.87
N GLU A 51 3.70 1.92 13.39
CA GLU A 51 2.39 2.42 13.84
C GLU A 51 2.20 2.23 15.35
N HIS A 52 2.48 1.02 15.85
CA HIS A 52 2.32 0.71 17.27
C HIS A 52 3.33 1.46 18.15
N SER A 53 4.59 1.57 17.71
CA SER A 53 5.63 2.29 18.46
C SER A 53 5.53 3.80 18.34
N LYS A 54 4.73 4.32 17.40
CA LYS A 54 4.67 5.75 17.04
C LYS A 54 6.06 6.33 16.80
N LYS A 55 6.95 5.52 16.20
CA LYS A 55 8.30 5.97 15.86
C LYS A 55 8.21 7.02 14.76
N SER A 56 8.99 8.10 14.88
CA SER A 56 9.19 9.03 13.77
C SER A 56 9.73 8.26 12.55
N LEU A 57 9.23 8.63 11.37
CA LEU A 57 9.54 7.93 10.13
C LEU A 57 9.72 8.95 9.01
N SER A 58 10.80 8.83 8.25
CA SER A 58 11.05 9.61 7.05
C SER A 58 10.84 8.78 5.79
N THR A 59 10.57 9.43 4.65
CA THR A 59 10.40 8.76 3.35
C THR A 59 11.66 7.96 2.98
N ASP A 60 12.85 8.52 3.18
CA ASP A 60 14.12 7.85 2.89
C ASP A 60 14.35 6.57 3.70
N GLU A 61 13.91 6.53 4.97
CA GLU A 61 13.97 5.33 5.79
C GLU A 61 13.06 4.23 5.23
N VAL A 62 11.88 4.59 4.73
CA VAL A 62 10.95 3.61 4.13
C VAL A 62 11.45 3.14 2.79
N ILE A 63 12.00 4.04 1.95
CA ILE A 63 12.63 3.66 0.67
C ILE A 63 13.73 2.65 0.93
N SER A 64 14.63 2.96 1.87
CA SER A 64 15.71 2.07 2.27
C SER A 64 15.17 0.73 2.78
N LYS A 65 14.06 0.74 3.54
CA LYS A 65 13.45 -0.50 4.04
C LYS A 65 12.83 -1.35 2.94
N ILE A 66 12.19 -0.73 1.94
CA ILE A 66 11.66 -1.43 0.77
C ILE A 66 12.79 -2.08 -0.01
N GLN A 67 13.90 -1.36 -0.22
CA GLN A 67 15.07 -1.90 -0.91
C GLN A 67 15.77 -3.00 -0.11
N GLU A 68 15.76 -2.93 1.22
CA GLU A 68 16.25 -4.02 2.07
C GLU A 68 15.40 -5.31 1.90
N ILE A 69 14.07 -5.16 1.83
CA ILE A 69 13.14 -6.28 1.69
C ILE A 69 13.13 -6.84 0.27
N LYS A 70 13.19 -5.96 -0.74
CA LYS A 70 13.15 -6.28 -2.16
C LYS A 70 14.32 -5.59 -2.89
N PRO A 71 15.53 -6.20 -2.87
CA PRO A 71 16.79 -5.56 -3.32
C PRO A 71 16.87 -5.18 -4.79
N ASP A 72 16.03 -5.78 -5.64
CA ASP A 72 15.93 -5.45 -7.07
C ASP A 72 15.12 -4.16 -7.33
N THR A 73 14.55 -3.54 -6.29
CA THR A 73 13.75 -2.32 -6.41
C THR A 73 14.64 -1.08 -6.54
N SER A 74 14.49 -0.34 -7.65
CA SER A 74 15.14 0.98 -7.80
C SER A 74 14.58 2.00 -6.80
N SER A 75 15.35 3.03 -6.44
CA SER A 75 14.89 4.06 -5.50
C SER A 75 13.63 4.77 -6.00
N GLN A 76 13.53 5.04 -7.30
CA GLN A 76 12.35 5.63 -7.92
C GLN A 76 11.12 4.72 -7.82
N THR A 77 11.31 3.41 -8.02
CA THR A 77 10.22 2.43 -7.86
C THR A 77 9.80 2.34 -6.40
N ALA A 78 10.74 2.34 -5.46
CA ALA A 78 10.47 2.29 -4.03
C ALA A 78 9.70 3.53 -3.55
N GLU A 79 10.07 4.72 -4.02
CA GLU A 79 9.34 5.98 -3.76
C GLU A 79 7.90 5.91 -4.27
N ALA A 80 7.71 5.49 -5.53
CA ALA A 80 6.38 5.29 -6.11
C ALA A 80 5.54 4.28 -5.32
N THR A 81 6.15 3.17 -4.86
CA THR A 81 5.50 2.19 -4.00
C THR A 81 4.98 2.84 -2.71
N ILE A 82 5.76 3.70 -2.08
CA ILE A 82 5.35 4.37 -0.83
C ILE A 82 4.18 5.30 -1.09
N HIS A 83 4.24 6.10 -2.16
CA HIS A 83 3.15 7.03 -2.48
C HIS A 83 1.83 6.29 -2.71
N GLU A 84 1.87 5.19 -3.49
CA GLU A 84 0.69 4.37 -3.75
C GLU A 84 0.21 3.64 -2.48
N LEU A 85 1.11 3.15 -1.63
CA LEU A 85 0.75 2.55 -0.35
C LEU A 85 0.10 3.56 0.59
N ILE A 86 0.60 4.81 0.64
CA ILE A 86 0.03 5.84 1.51
C ILE A 86 -1.37 6.23 1.04
N ALA A 87 -1.59 6.38 -0.26
CA ALA A 87 -2.93 6.60 -0.81
C ALA A 87 -3.87 5.44 -0.46
N ALA A 88 -3.43 4.19 -0.68
CA ALA A 88 -4.20 3.01 -0.32
C ALA A 88 -4.50 2.92 1.19
N PHE A 89 -3.54 3.25 2.05
CA PHE A 89 -3.73 3.25 3.50
C PHE A 89 -4.69 4.34 3.96
N GLN A 90 -4.71 5.50 3.30
CA GLN A 90 -5.69 6.55 3.54
C GLN A 90 -7.11 6.06 3.22
N ASP A 91 -7.31 5.45 2.06
CA ASP A 91 -8.61 4.92 1.64
C ASP A 91 -9.09 3.76 2.54
N GLU A 92 -8.15 2.99 3.09
CA GLU A 92 -8.43 1.88 4.01
C GLU A 92 -8.58 2.31 5.48
N GLU A 93 -8.35 3.58 5.81
CA GLU A 93 -8.27 4.09 7.19
C GLU A 93 -7.25 3.32 8.06
N ARG A 94 -6.12 2.93 7.48
CA ARG A 94 -5.06 2.15 8.15
C ARG A 94 -3.81 2.98 8.35
N PHE A 95 -3.06 2.65 9.40
CA PHE A 95 -1.77 3.27 9.73
C PHE A 95 -1.79 4.81 9.81
N PRO A 96 -2.71 5.41 10.59
CA PRO A 96 -2.86 6.87 10.67
C PRO A 96 -1.59 7.58 11.16
N TRP A 97 -0.79 6.96 12.04
CA TRP A 97 0.48 7.54 12.45
C TRP A 97 1.45 7.63 11.28
N ILE A 98 1.65 6.55 10.52
CA ILE A 98 2.55 6.55 9.35
C ILE A 98 2.13 7.61 8.34
N ILE A 99 0.83 7.70 8.01
CA ILE A 99 0.29 8.71 7.10
C ILE A 99 0.60 10.12 7.60
N SER A 100 0.51 10.36 8.92
CA SER A 100 0.81 11.67 9.50
C SER A 100 2.28 12.09 9.40
N GLN A 101 3.20 11.12 9.32
CA GLN A 101 4.65 11.35 9.26
C GLN A 101 5.14 11.55 7.82
N LEU A 102 4.64 10.75 6.89
CA LEU A 102 5.10 10.73 5.50
C LEU A 102 4.32 11.69 4.59
N LYS A 103 3.80 12.79 5.14
CA LYS A 103 2.96 13.75 4.40
C LYS A 103 3.59 14.09 3.05
N LEU A 104 2.93 13.60 2.00
CA LEU A 104 3.14 13.98 0.61
C LEU A 104 2.36 15.25 0.29
#